data_AF-A0A8W7PTZ0-F1
#
_entry.id   AF-A0A8W7PTZ0-F1
#
_cell.length_a   1.000
_cell.length_b   1.000
_cell.length_c   1.000
_cell.angle_alpha   90.00
_cell.angle_beta   90.00
_cell.angle_gamma   90.00
#
_symmetry.space_group_name_H-M   'P 1'
#
loop_
_entity.id
_entity.type
_entity.pdbx_description
1 polymer ?
#
loop_
_entity_poly.entity_id
_entity_poly.type
_entity_poly.pdbx_seq_one_letter_code
_entity_poly.pdbx_strand_id
1 'polypeptide(L)'
;MGKKKPTPEEDLIIPPQDTRICGIICVCQLTFVLSTVAIVYLTVAIYMPSSRAFKSGIDETPVMCTTTRALNQDACEWGSCGEWCLSKTSGACIQIYVHLRMNGSSLLFTNCTNSANKT
;
A
#
# COMPACT_ATOMS: atom_id res chain seq x y z
N MET A 1 25.32 -65.92 -22.21
CA MET A 1 25.98 -64.63 -22.52
C MET A 1 25.33 -64.00 -23.74
N GLY A 2 24.29 -63.20 -23.53
CA GLY A 2 23.54 -62.56 -24.62
C GLY A 2 24.25 -61.30 -25.09
N LYS A 3 24.51 -61.20 -26.40
CA LYS A 3 25.08 -60.00 -27.03
C LYS A 3 24.11 -58.84 -26.85
N LYS A 4 24.51 -57.78 -26.14
CA LYS A 4 23.79 -56.50 -26.13
C LYS A 4 23.80 -55.95 -27.55
N LYS A 5 22.62 -55.88 -28.17
CA LYS A 5 22.40 -55.18 -29.43
C LYS A 5 22.57 -53.67 -29.16
N PRO A 6 23.36 -52.92 -29.94
CA PRO A 6 23.47 -51.49 -29.76
C PRO A 6 22.11 -50.85 -30.07
N THR A 7 21.59 -50.11 -29.10
CA THR A 7 20.44 -49.22 -29.29
C THR A 7 20.85 -48.12 -30.27
N PRO A 8 20.09 -47.85 -31.34
CA PRO A 8 20.39 -46.78 -32.28
C PRO A 8 20.29 -45.42 -31.56
N GLU A 9 21.32 -44.58 -31.69
CA GLU A 9 21.39 -43.21 -31.14
C GLU A 9 20.50 -42.21 -31.89
N GLU A 10 19.36 -42.64 -32.43
CA GLU A 10 18.61 -41.85 -33.42
C GLU A 10 17.27 -41.27 -32.91
N ASP A 11 17.10 -41.11 -31.59
CA ASP A 11 15.88 -40.50 -31.04
C ASP A 11 16.08 -39.56 -29.84
N LEU A 12 17.32 -39.13 -29.56
CA LEU A 12 17.57 -38.03 -28.58
C LEU A 12 18.51 -36.95 -29.12
N ILE A 13 18.60 -36.81 -30.44
CA ILE A 13 19.16 -35.61 -31.06
C ILE A 13 18.05 -34.56 -31.04
N ILE A 14 18.06 -33.74 -30.00
CA ILE A 14 17.47 -32.41 -30.08
C ILE A 14 18.13 -31.77 -31.32
N PRO A 15 17.36 -31.34 -32.35
CA PRO A 15 17.93 -30.71 -33.54
C PRO A 15 18.88 -29.59 -33.10
N PRO A 16 19.99 -29.30 -33.82
CA PRO A 16 21.01 -28.36 -33.37
C PRO A 16 20.36 -27.05 -32.94
N GLN A 17 20.16 -26.92 -31.63
CA GLN A 17 19.33 -25.87 -31.09
C GLN A 17 20.26 -24.68 -30.96
N ASP A 18 19.96 -23.60 -31.69
CA ASP A 18 20.74 -22.38 -31.60
C ASP A 18 20.73 -21.94 -30.13
N THR A 19 21.90 -22.02 -29.50
CA THR A 19 22.08 -21.72 -28.07
C THR A 19 21.67 -20.29 -27.76
N ARG A 20 21.69 -19.39 -28.75
CA ARG A 20 21.19 -18.01 -28.61
C ARG A 20 19.67 -17.99 -28.51
N ILE A 21 18.97 -18.73 -29.36
CA ILE A 21 17.50 -18.82 -29.33
C ILE A 21 17.05 -19.49 -28.02
N CYS A 22 17.70 -20.59 -27.63
CA CYS A 22 17.40 -21.29 -26.39
C CYS A 22 17.67 -20.43 -25.15
N GLY A 23 18.76 -19.66 -25.16
CA GLY A 23 19.10 -18.72 -24.09
C GLY A 23 18.09 -17.57 -23.96
N ILE A 24 17.68 -16.96 -25.07
CA ILE A 24 16.69 -15.88 -25.07
C ILE A 24 15.35 -16.39 -24.55
N ILE A 25 14.89 -17.55 -25.02
CA ILE A 25 13.64 -18.15 -24.54
C ILE A 25 13.73 -18.42 -23.04
N CYS A 26 14.84 -18.99 -22.55
CA CYS A 26 15.04 -19.25 -21.13
C CYS A 26 14.95 -17.96 -20.28
N VAL A 27 15.61 -16.88 -20.72
CA VAL A 27 15.55 -15.59 -20.01
C VAL A 27 14.14 -15.01 -20.05
N CYS A 28 13.47 -15.00 -21.20
CA CYS A 28 12.10 -14.50 -21.32
C CYS A 28 11.12 -15.26 -20.42
N GLN A 29 11.23 -16.59 -20.36
CA GLN A 29 10.40 -17.42 -19.49
C GLN A 29 10.69 -17.14 -18.01
N LEU A 30 11.96 -17.01 -17.63
CA LEU A 30 12.35 -16.64 -16.27
C LEU A 30 11.81 -15.25 -15.89
N THR A 31 11.93 -14.25 -16.77
CA THR A 31 11.40 -12.91 -16.53
C THR A 31 9.89 -12.94 -16.35
N PHE A 32 9.16 -13.70 -17.17
CA PHE A 32 7.71 -13.82 -17.05
C PHE A 32 7.28 -14.38 -15.68
N VAL A 33 7.96 -15.43 -15.21
CA VAL A 33 7.70 -16.02 -13.89
C VAL A 33 7.98 -15.01 -12.78
N LEU A 34 9.14 -14.33 -12.81
CA LEU A 34 9.51 -13.34 -11.81
C LEU A 34 8.57 -12.13 -11.81
N SER A 35 8.15 -11.65 -12.99
CA SER A 35 7.18 -10.57 -13.12
C SER A 35 5.81 -10.95 -12.54
N THR A 36 5.35 -12.18 -12.77
CA THR A 36 4.08 -12.67 -12.22
C THR A 36 4.11 -12.69 -10.70
N VAL A 37 5.19 -13.21 -10.12
CA VAL A 37 5.39 -13.23 -8.67
C VAL A 37 5.44 -11.80 -8.11
N ALA A 38 6.18 -10.90 -8.76
CA ALA A 38 6.28 -9.49 -8.36
C ALA A 38 4.92 -8.79 -8.34
N ILE A 39 4.06 -9.03 -9.34
CA ILE A 39 2.71 -8.45 -9.39
C ILE A 39 1.87 -8.92 -8.19
N VAL A 40 1.93 -10.21 -7.84
CA VAL A 40 1.19 -10.72 -6.67
C VAL A 40 1.66 -10.06 -5.37
N TYR A 41 2.97 -9.89 -5.18
CA TYR A 41 3.49 -9.21 -3.99
C TYR A 41 3.09 -7.73 -3.94
N LEU A 42 3.19 -7.02 -5.07
CA LEU A 42 2.82 -5.60 -5.15
C LEU A 42 1.33 -5.37 -4.93
N THR A 43 0.48 -6.26 -5.46
CA THR A 43 -0.97 -6.17 -5.24
C THR A 43 -1.32 -6.32 -3.76
N VAL A 44 -0.72 -7.25 -3.02
CA VAL A 44 -0.93 -7.39 -1.57
C VAL A 44 -0.46 -6.14 -0.82
N ALA A 45 0.70 -5.58 -1.21
CA ALA A 45 1.27 -4.39 -0.58
C ALA A 45 0.35 -3.15 -0.71
N ILE A 46 -0.39 -3.02 -1.82
CA ILE A 46 -1.32 -1.90 -2.06
C ILE A 46 -2.72 -2.22 -1.52
N TYR A 47 -3.18 -3.46 -1.67
CA TYR A 47 -4.55 -3.86 -1.33
C TYR A 47 -4.82 -3.82 0.18
N MET A 48 -3.87 -4.27 1.00
CA MET A 48 -4.05 -4.23 2.46
C MET A 48 -4.26 -2.82 3.03
N PRO A 49 -3.38 -1.82 2.78
CA PRO A 49 -3.58 -0.48 3.32
C PRO A 49 -4.79 0.22 2.70
N SER A 50 -5.05 0.04 1.40
CA SER A 50 -6.23 0.63 0.76
C SER A 50 -7.54 0.08 1.34
N SER A 51 -7.66 -1.24 1.52
CA SER A 51 -8.85 -1.83 2.14
C SER A 51 -9.09 -1.34 3.58
N ARG A 52 -8.02 -1.07 4.34
CA ARG A 52 -8.11 -0.49 5.69
C ARG A 52 -8.57 0.97 5.65
N ALA A 53 -8.07 1.75 4.69
CA ALA A 53 -8.48 3.15 4.51
C ALA A 53 -9.95 3.27 4.07
N PHE A 54 -10.42 2.42 3.17
CA PHE A 54 -11.85 2.40 2.81
C PHE A 54 -12.74 1.97 4.00
N LYS A 55 -12.27 1.03 4.82
CA LYS A 55 -12.97 0.61 6.03
C LYS A 55 -12.88 1.60 7.18
N SER A 56 -11.92 2.54 7.18
CA SER A 56 -11.79 3.55 8.24
C SER A 56 -12.88 4.62 8.20
N GLY A 57 -13.86 4.51 7.29
CA GLY A 57 -15.04 5.37 7.27
C GLY A 57 -14.71 6.82 6.91
N ILE A 58 -13.71 7.02 6.06
CA ILE A 58 -13.47 8.34 5.46
C ILE A 58 -14.68 8.64 4.58
N ASP A 59 -15.53 9.55 5.06
CA ASP A 59 -16.69 10.03 4.34
C ASP A 59 -16.23 10.79 3.09
N GLU A 60 -16.88 10.52 1.96
CA GLU A 60 -16.63 11.22 0.69
C GLU A 60 -17.09 12.68 0.73
N THR A 61 -17.97 13.01 1.69
CA THR A 61 -18.45 14.38 1.87
C THR A 61 -17.43 15.21 2.68
N PRO A 62 -16.88 16.30 2.11
CA PRO A 62 -15.95 17.14 2.83
C PRO A 62 -16.69 17.91 3.94
N VAL A 63 -16.27 17.72 5.18
CA VAL A 63 -16.79 18.43 6.35
C VAL A 63 -15.79 19.46 6.87
N MET A 64 -16.29 20.58 7.38
CA MET A 64 -15.46 21.63 7.96
C MET A 64 -15.15 21.31 9.42
N CYS A 65 -13.89 21.17 9.80
CA CYS A 65 -13.49 20.90 11.19
C CYS A 65 -13.09 22.18 11.92
N THR A 66 -13.47 22.31 13.19
CA THR A 66 -12.96 23.40 14.06
C THR A 66 -12.17 22.82 15.21
N THR A 67 -10.92 23.24 15.31
CA THR A 67 -10.06 22.88 16.43
C THR A 67 -10.60 23.48 17.72
N THR A 68 -10.85 22.63 18.72
CA THR A 68 -11.22 23.07 20.07
C THR A 68 -10.06 23.04 21.03
N ARG A 69 -9.16 22.05 20.89
CA ARG A 69 -7.99 21.88 21.77
C ARG A 69 -6.82 21.27 21.02
N ALA A 70 -5.61 21.65 21.41
CA ALA A 70 -4.36 21.04 20.96
C ALA A 70 -3.53 20.67 22.19
N LEU A 71 -3.18 19.40 22.33
CA LEU A 71 -2.42 18.87 23.45
C LEU A 71 -1.11 18.26 22.94
N ASN A 72 0.01 18.62 23.55
CA ASN A 72 1.29 17.96 23.29
C ASN A 72 1.45 16.81 24.28
N GLN A 73 1.75 15.62 23.79
CA GLN A 73 1.89 14.42 24.61
C GLN A 73 3.09 13.60 24.16
N ASP A 74 3.82 13.02 25.10
CA ASP A 74 5.08 12.31 24.79
C ASP A 74 4.86 10.86 24.34
N ALA A 75 3.69 10.29 24.63
CA ALA A 75 3.28 8.95 24.22
C ALA A 75 1.80 8.94 23.79
N CYS A 76 1.56 8.89 22.48
CA CYS A 76 0.22 8.76 21.92
C CYS A 76 -0.22 7.30 21.84
N GLU A 77 -1.39 6.98 22.42
CA GLU A 77 -2.08 5.68 22.24
C GLU A 77 -2.59 5.48 20.80
N TRP A 78 -3.04 6.57 20.19
CA TRP A 78 -3.56 6.65 18.83
C TRP A 78 -3.00 7.92 18.16
N GLY A 79 -2.78 7.84 16.85
CA GLY A 79 -2.31 8.97 16.07
C GLY A 79 -2.64 8.77 14.59
N SER A 80 -2.62 9.85 13.82
CA SER A 80 -2.59 9.71 12.37
C SER A 80 -1.35 8.90 12.02
N CYS A 81 -1.50 7.86 11.22
CA CYS A 81 -0.31 7.17 10.77
C CYS A 81 0.58 8.15 9.99
N GLY A 82 1.89 8.13 10.28
CA GLY A 82 2.89 8.70 9.39
C GLY A 82 2.93 7.93 8.07
N GLU A 83 3.90 8.24 7.20
CA GLU A 83 3.96 7.60 5.88
C GLU A 83 3.78 6.06 5.99
N TRP A 84 2.75 5.57 5.28
CA TRP A 84 2.38 4.17 5.07
C TRP A 84 1.64 3.42 6.18
N CYS A 85 1.31 4.02 7.34
CA CYS A 85 0.67 3.32 8.46
C CYS A 85 1.36 2.01 8.88
N LEU A 86 2.64 1.83 8.51
CA LEU A 86 3.44 0.65 8.80
C LEU A 86 4.08 0.72 10.19
N SER A 87 4.19 1.92 10.74
CA SER A 87 4.80 2.18 12.05
C SER A 87 3.86 3.02 12.90
N LYS A 88 3.73 2.65 14.19
CA LYS A 88 3.26 3.60 15.20
C LYS A 88 4.32 4.68 15.33
N THR A 89 3.93 5.94 15.23
CA THR A 89 4.83 7.05 15.60
C THR A 89 5.20 6.90 17.06
N SER A 90 6.46 6.56 17.33
CA SER A 90 7.02 6.54 18.68
C SER A 90 7.66 7.90 18.98
N GLY A 91 7.15 8.62 19.98
CA GLY A 91 7.70 9.90 20.42
C GLY A 91 6.64 10.96 20.68
N ALA A 92 7.11 12.19 20.92
CA ALA A 92 6.25 13.36 21.15
C ALA A 92 5.32 13.61 19.97
N CYS A 93 4.03 13.73 20.27
CA CYS A 93 2.93 13.87 19.34
C CYS A 93 2.01 15.02 19.79
N ILE A 94 1.39 15.69 18.82
CA ILE A 94 0.33 16.67 19.09
C ILE A 94 -1.03 16.04 18.79
N GLN A 95 -1.92 16.04 19.77
CA GLN A 95 -3.30 15.61 19.62
C GLN A 95 -4.18 16.84 19.39
N ILE A 96 -4.79 16.91 18.22
CA ILE A 96 -5.68 18.00 17.81
C ILE A 96 -7.12 17.49 17.91
N TYR A 97 -7.89 18.07 18.83
CA TYR A 97 -9.30 17.76 19.01
C TYR A 97 -10.13 18.72 18.16
N VAL A 98 -11.02 18.17 17.36
CA VAL A 98 -11.86 18.93 16.43
C VAL A 98 -13.33 18.59 16.63
N HIS A 99 -14.19 19.57 16.37
CA HIS A 99 -15.62 19.36 16.17
C HIS A 99 -15.96 19.48 14.68
N LEU A 100 -16.83 18.58 14.21
CA LEU A 100 -17.33 18.58 12.84
C LEU A 100 -18.40 19.66 12.66
N ARG A 101 -18.31 20.43 11.57
CA ARG A 101 -19.34 21.35 11.09
C ARG A 101 -19.99 20.77 9.85
N MET A 102 -21.28 20.51 9.96
CA MET A 102 -22.17 20.15 8.85
C MET A 102 -23.11 21.33 8.54
N ASN A 103 -23.75 21.30 7.37
CA ASN A 103 -24.73 22.33 7.02
C ASN A 103 -25.86 22.37 8.08
N GLY A 104 -26.12 23.55 8.66
CA GLY A 104 -27.08 23.71 9.76
C GLY A 104 -26.51 23.58 11.19
N SER A 105 -25.19 23.40 11.35
CA SER A 105 -24.57 23.35 12.69
C SER A 105 -24.56 24.73 13.37
N SER A 106 -25.06 24.83 14.60
CA SER A 106 -24.97 26.05 15.42
C SER A 106 -23.59 26.14 16.10
N LEU A 107 -22.92 27.28 15.97
CA LEU A 107 -21.64 27.54 16.61
C LEU A 107 -21.84 28.43 17.84
N LEU A 108 -21.39 27.97 19.00
CA LEU A 108 -21.33 28.79 20.21
C LEU A 108 -19.89 29.29 20.41
N PHE A 109 -19.70 30.59 20.28
CA PHE A 109 -18.42 31.26 20.48
C PHE A 109 -18.36 31.84 21.89
N THR A 110 -17.71 31.14 22.82
CA THR A 110 -17.61 31.59 24.22
C THR A 110 -16.32 32.39 24.42
N ASN A 111 -16.43 33.64 24.90
CA ASN A 111 -15.29 34.53 25.21
C ASN A 111 -14.35 34.84 24.02
N CYS A 112 -14.89 34.96 22.81
CA CYS A 112 -14.11 35.42 21.66
C CYS A 112 -13.95 36.95 21.70
N THR A 113 -12.71 37.43 21.73
CA THR A 113 -12.38 38.87 21.72
C THR A 113 -12.24 39.46 20.32
N ASN A 114 -12.10 38.61 19.29
CA ASN A 114 -11.92 39.05 17.91
C ASN A 114 -12.69 38.10 16.97
N SER A 115 -13.54 38.67 16.12
CA SER A 115 -14.23 37.93 15.06
C SER A 115 -13.93 38.60 13.73
N ALA A 116 -13.42 37.84 12.77
CA ALA A 116 -13.19 38.31 11.42
C ALA A 116 -14.33 37.78 10.54
N ASN A 117 -15.15 38.69 10.02
CA ASN A 117 -16.14 38.34 9.00
C ASN A 117 -15.40 38.16 7.67
N LYS A 118 -15.43 36.94 7.13
CA LYS A 118 -14.95 36.65 5.78
C LYS A 118 -16.19 36.46 4.91
N THR A 119 -16.50 37.51 4.14
CA THR A 119 -17.49 37.49 3.04
C THR A 119 -17.04 36.57 1.93
#